data_AF-A0A8J9X3W2-F1
#
_entry.id   AF-A0A8J9X3W2-F1
#
_cell.length_a   1.000
_cell.length_b   1.000
_cell.length_c   1.000
_cell.angle_alpha   90.00
_cell.angle_beta   90.00
_cell.angle_gamma   90.00
#
_symmetry.space_group_name_H-M   'P 1'
#
loop_
_entity.id
_entity.type
_entity.pdbx_description
1 polymer ?
#
loop_
_entity_poly.entity_id
_entity_poly.type
_entity_poly.pdbx_seq_one_letter_code
_entity_poly.pdbx_strand_id
1 'polypeptide(L)'
;TFHFSGISSMNVTLGVPRLKEIINAAKLISTPIITAKLECDNNKVAARIVKAVIEKTTLGEVSKYMKEVYAPGSCYISVELDMDAIEQLKLNVDVHSVRRSILYGTKGIAKNA
;
A
#
# COMPACT_ATOMS: atom_id res chain seq x y z
N THR A 1 6.65 16.91 19.47
CA THR A 1 6.33 16.78 20.91
C THR A 1 6.92 15.49 21.43
N PHE A 2 7.23 15.39 22.73
CA PHE A 2 8.02 14.32 23.38
C PHE A 2 7.33 12.94 23.43
N HIS A 3 6.25 12.72 22.68
CA HIS A 3 5.48 11.47 22.67
C HIS A 3 5.98 10.42 21.65
N PHE A 4 7.04 10.73 20.89
CA PHE A 4 7.59 9.86 19.83
C PHE A 4 8.81 9.02 20.26
N SER A 5 9.12 8.98 21.56
CA SER A 5 10.25 8.20 22.08
C SER A 5 10.00 6.69 21.95
N GLY A 6 10.30 6.14 20.76
CA GLY A 6 10.31 4.70 20.45
C GLY A 6 9.97 4.34 19.01
N ILE A 7 9.22 5.18 18.28
CA ILE A 7 8.85 4.95 16.86
C ILE A 7 8.62 6.33 16.22
N SER A 8 9.68 6.87 15.63
CA SER A 8 9.77 8.28 15.22
C SER A 8 8.98 8.65 13.94
N SER A 9 8.06 7.81 13.45
CA SER A 9 7.56 7.90 12.07
C SER A 9 6.05 7.92 11.87
N MET A 10 5.22 7.94 12.92
CA MET A 10 3.76 7.87 12.77
C MET A 10 3.06 9.10 13.34
N ASN A 11 2.46 9.94 12.50
CA ASN A 11 1.54 10.99 12.94
C ASN A 11 0.26 10.34 13.49
N VAL A 12 0.07 10.41 14.81
CA VAL A 12 -1.06 9.80 15.52
C VAL A 12 -1.96 10.87 16.16
N THR A 13 -3.28 10.66 16.09
CA THR A 13 -4.25 11.50 16.79
C THR A 13 -4.19 11.22 18.29
N LEU A 14 -3.84 12.22 19.08
CA LEU A 14 -3.70 12.17 20.55
C LEU A 14 -4.47 13.32 21.22
N GLY A 15 -4.62 13.24 22.55
CA GLY A 15 -5.22 14.32 23.36
C GLY A 15 -6.74 14.48 23.15
N VAL A 16 -7.21 15.73 23.21
CA VAL A 16 -8.64 16.07 23.13
C VAL A 16 -9.32 15.54 21.85
N PRO A 17 -8.72 15.63 20.65
CA PRO A 17 -9.31 15.04 19.44
C PRO A 17 -9.60 13.55 19.56
N ARG A 18 -8.65 12.76 20.08
CA ARG A 18 -8.83 11.31 20.27
C ARG A 18 -9.89 11.02 21.35
N LEU A 19 -9.91 11.80 22.43
CA LEU A 19 -10.90 11.67 23.49
C LEU A 19 -12.32 11.93 22.97
N LYS A 20 -12.50 12.92 22.09
CA LYS A 20 -13.77 13.21 21.42
C LYS A 20 -14.26 12.04 20.55
N GLU A 21 -13.36 11.38 19.82
CA GLU A 21 -13.70 10.22 18.99
C GLU A 21 -14.20 9.04 19.85
N ILE A 22 -13.55 8.79 21.00
CA ILE A 22 -13.91 7.70 21.93
C ILE A 22 -15.27 7.97 22.59
N ILE A 23 -15.47 9.15 23.15
CA ILE A 23 -16.72 9.49 23.88
C ILE A 23 -17.93 9.44 22.94
N ASN A 24 -17.77 9.92 21.70
CA ASN A 24 -18.87 9.94 20.73
C ASN A 24 -19.08 8.61 20.01
N ALA A 25 -18.30 7.56 20.33
CA ALA A 25 -18.31 6.28 19.62
C ALA A 25 -18.26 6.46 18.09
N ALA A 26 -17.34 7.31 17.63
CA ALA A 26 -17.26 7.68 16.22
C ALA A 26 -17.01 6.44 15.34
N LYS A 27 -17.86 6.23 14.32
CA LYS A 27 -17.73 5.10 13.37
C LYS A 27 -16.45 5.16 12.55
N LEU A 28 -15.99 6.37 12.23
CA LEU A 28 -14.76 6.64 11.48
C LEU A 28 -13.86 7.50 12.37
N ILE A 29 -12.68 6.98 12.69
CA ILE A 29 -11.68 7.64 13.53
C ILE A 29 -10.48 8.09 12.69
N SER A 30 -9.81 9.13 13.14
CA SER A 30 -8.59 9.64 12.53
C SER A 30 -7.40 8.76 12.95
N THR A 31 -6.51 8.44 12.00
CA THR A 31 -5.31 7.60 12.25
C THR A 31 -5.64 6.27 12.98
N PRO A 32 -6.48 5.41 12.38
CA PRO A 32 -6.70 4.08 12.93
C PRO A 32 -5.40 3.27 12.87
N ILE A 33 -5.04 2.60 13.96
CA ILE A 33 -3.86 1.74 14.04
C ILE A 33 -4.29 0.34 14.46
N ILE A 34 -3.78 -0.66 13.76
CA ILE A 34 -3.92 -2.07 14.10
C ILE A 34 -2.54 -2.59 14.48
N THR A 35 -2.42 -3.18 15.67
CA THR A 35 -1.20 -3.89 16.08
C THR A 35 -1.40 -5.38 15.84
N ALA A 36 -0.70 -5.93 14.85
CA ALA A 36 -0.71 -7.36 14.54
C ALA A 36 0.57 -8.01 15.07
N LYS A 37 0.42 -9.01 15.95
CA LYS A 37 1.56 -9.81 16.44
C LYS A 37 1.91 -10.87 15.41
N LEU A 38 3.21 -11.05 15.15
CA LEU A 38 3.71 -12.14 14.33
C LEU A 38 3.76 -13.41 15.16
N GLU A 39 3.39 -14.54 14.56
CA GLU A 39 3.58 -15.86 15.17
C GLU A 39 5.08 -16.20 15.30
N CYS A 40 5.86 -15.88 14.27
CA CYS A 40 7.32 -15.99 14.26
C CYS A 40 7.96 -14.59 14.26
N ASP A 41 8.23 -14.04 15.44
CA ASP A 41 8.78 -12.68 15.62
C ASP A 41 10.32 -12.61 15.55
N ASN A 42 11.00 -13.75 15.60
CA ASN A 42 12.46 -13.86 15.50
C ASN A 42 13.00 -13.89 14.06
N ASN A 43 12.13 -13.92 13.04
CA ASN A 43 12.52 -13.99 11.64
C ASN A 43 12.11 -12.73 10.87
N LYS A 44 13.09 -11.86 10.61
CA LYS A 44 12.89 -10.60 9.89
C LYS A 44 12.43 -10.79 8.43
N VAL A 45 12.80 -11.89 7.78
CA VAL A 45 12.36 -12.18 6.42
C VAL A 45 10.89 -12.56 6.42
N ALA A 46 10.46 -13.43 7.35
CA ALA A 46 9.05 -13.77 7.52
C ALA A 46 8.22 -12.52 7.84
N ALA A 47 8.70 -11.65 8.74
CA ALA A 47 8.05 -10.37 9.05
C ALA A 47 7.85 -9.49 7.80
N ARG A 48 8.85 -9.41 6.92
CA ARG A 48 8.76 -8.64 5.66
C ARG A 48 7.74 -9.25 4.69
N ILE A 49 7.70 -10.57 4.56
CA ILE A 49 6.73 -11.26 3.70
C ILE A 49 5.30 -10.98 4.20
N VAL A 50 5.05 -11.10 5.51
CA VAL A 50 3.73 -10.79 6.08
C VAL A 50 3.36 -9.33 5.88
N LYS A 51 4.32 -8.40 6.07
CA LYS A 51 4.11 -6.97 5.77
C LYS A 51 3.72 -6.77 4.31
N ALA A 52 4.45 -7.37 3.38
CA ALA A 52 4.25 -7.23 1.94
C ALA A 52 2.87 -7.73 1.47
N VAL A 53 2.24 -8.67 2.19
CA VAL A 53 0.90 -9.16 1.88
C VAL A 53 -0.21 -8.20 2.35
N ILE A 54 0.02 -7.48 3.45
CA ILE A 54 -0.99 -6.60 4.08
C ILE A 54 -0.87 -5.17 3.56
N GLU A 55 0.35 -4.71 3.31
CA GLU A 55 0.63 -3.37 2.84
C GLU A 55 0.05 -3.16 1.44
N LYS A 56 -0.67 -2.06 1.27
CA LYS A 56 -1.21 -1.70 -0.04
C LYS A 56 -0.06 -1.34 -0.97
N THR A 57 0.07 -2.07 -2.06
CA THR A 57 0.96 -1.73 -3.17
C THR A 57 0.14 -1.29 -4.38
N THR A 58 0.55 -0.19 -4.99
CA THR A 58 -0.04 0.38 -6.19
C THR A 58 0.76 -0.01 -7.43
N LEU A 59 0.13 0.01 -8.61
CA LEU A 59 0.81 -0.33 -9.85
C LEU A 59 2.03 0.57 -10.10
N GLY A 60 1.98 1.84 -9.69
CA GLY A 60 3.09 2.79 -9.83
C GLY A 60 4.32 2.41 -9.01
N GLU A 61 4.16 1.75 -7.86
CA GLU A 61 5.28 1.33 -7.01
C GLU A 61 6.02 0.09 -7.54
N VAL A 62 5.37 -0.67 -8.42
CA VAL A 62 5.92 -1.92 -9.01
C VAL A 62 6.21 -1.79 -10.51
N SER A 63 6.15 -0.58 -11.06
CA SER A 63 6.40 -0.33 -12.48
C SER A 63 7.63 0.55 -12.67
N LYS A 64 8.52 0.17 -13.60
CA LYS A 64 9.60 1.03 -14.08
C LYS A 64 9.06 2.24 -14.82
N TYR A 65 8.06 2.02 -15.68
CA TYR A 65 7.35 3.09 -16.36
C TYR A 65 5.96 2.64 -16.82
N MET A 66 5.14 3.64 -17.12
CA MET A 66 3.90 3.52 -17.87
C MET A 66 3.90 4.61 -18.94
N LYS A 67 3.71 4.23 -20.21
CA LYS A 67 3.74 5.18 -21.32
C LYS A 67 2.68 4.87 -22.36
N GLU A 68 2.19 5.92 -23.00
CA GLU A 68 1.32 5.82 -24.16
C GLU A 68 2.17 5.54 -25.41
N VAL A 69 1.73 4.60 -26.23
CA VAL A 69 2.40 4.23 -27.48
C VAL A 69 1.44 4.44 -28.63
N TYR A 70 1.84 5.31 -29.55
CA TYR A 70 1.10 5.63 -30.77
C TYR A 70 1.88 5.11 -31.98
N ALA A 71 1.27 4.21 -32.74
CA ALA A 71 1.80 3.71 -33.99
C ALA A 71 0.70 3.65 -35.05
N PRO A 72 1.04 3.67 -36.36
CA PRO A 72 0.05 3.50 -37.41
C PRO A 72 -0.73 2.18 -37.21
N GLY A 73 -2.02 2.28 -36.89
CA GLY A 73 -2.90 1.12 -36.65
C GLY A 73 -2.97 0.59 -35.22
N SER A 74 -2.22 1.15 -34.26
CA SER A 74 -2.33 0.75 -32.85
C SER A 74 -2.07 1.89 -31.88
N CYS A 75 -2.90 1.96 -30.84
CA CYS A 75 -2.72 2.86 -29.71
C CYS A 75 -2.92 2.04 -28.43
N TYR A 76 -1.93 2.05 -27.53
CA TYR A 76 -1.98 1.28 -26.29
C TYR A 76 -1.10 1.90 -25.20
N ILE A 77 -1.36 1.51 -23.94
CA ILE A 77 -0.50 1.85 -22.80
C ILE A 77 0.47 0.68 -22.57
N SER A 78 1.76 0.98 -22.56
CA SER A 78 2.83 0.05 -22.23
C SER A 78 3.24 0.24 -20.77
N VAL A 79 3.15 -0.83 -19.98
CA VAL A 79 3.58 -0.88 -18.58
C VAL A 79 4.72 -1.87 -18.47
N GLU A 80 5.86 -1.44 -17.95
CA GLU A 80 6.99 -2.32 -17.65
C GLU A 80 7.14 -2.46 -16.14
N LEU A 81 7.15 -3.71 -15.65
CA LEU A 81 7.26 -4.01 -14.23
C LEU A 81 8.72 -3.95 -13.75
N ASP A 82 8.91 -3.47 -12.54
CA ASP A 82 10.21 -3.50 -11.86
C ASP A 82 10.37 -4.81 -11.08
N MET A 83 10.87 -5.84 -11.77
CA MET A 83 11.06 -7.16 -11.17
C MET A 83 12.10 -7.15 -10.03
N ASP A 84 13.10 -6.27 -10.11
CA ASP A 84 14.12 -6.16 -9.07
C ASP A 84 13.51 -5.57 -7.79
N ALA A 85 12.69 -4.52 -7.92
CA ALA A 85 11.96 -3.93 -6.79
C ALA A 85 10.96 -4.93 -6.18
N ILE A 86 10.21 -5.65 -7.02
CA ILE A 86 9.25 -6.68 -6.57
C ILE A 86 9.95 -7.74 -5.72
N GLU A 87 11.11 -8.24 -6.16
CA GLU A 87 11.86 -9.26 -5.44
C GLU A 87 12.47 -8.74 -4.12
N GLN A 88 13.00 -7.51 -4.14
CA GLN A 88 13.58 -6.88 -2.96
C GLN A 88 12.53 -6.62 -1.87
N LEU A 89 11.32 -6.22 -2.28
CA LEU A 89 10.18 -5.99 -1.40
C LEU A 89 9.48 -7.30 -0.97
N LYS A 90 9.89 -8.45 -1.52
CA LYS A 90 9.26 -9.77 -1.27
C LYS A 90 7.76 -9.77 -1.59
N LEU A 91 7.38 -9.03 -2.62
CA LEU A 91 6.00 -8.98 -3.12
C LEU A 91 5.70 -10.26 -3.91
N ASN A 92 4.55 -10.87 -3.64
CA ASN A 92 4.04 -12.00 -4.43
C ASN A 92 3.23 -11.49 -5.64
N VAL A 93 3.93 -10.81 -6.56
CA VAL A 93 3.34 -10.14 -7.72
C VAL A 93 4.08 -10.55 -8.99
N ASP A 94 3.32 -10.91 -10.03
CA ASP A 94 3.82 -11.23 -11.35
C ASP A 94 2.99 -10.52 -12.44
N VAL A 95 3.38 -10.69 -13.70
CA VAL A 95 2.66 -10.06 -14.82
C VAL A 95 1.21 -10.52 -14.94
N HIS A 96 0.90 -11.76 -14.55
CA HIS A 96 -0.44 -12.32 -14.59
C HIS A 96 -1.31 -11.77 -13.45
N SER A 97 -0.75 -11.62 -12.25
CA SER A 97 -1.44 -11.00 -11.11
C SER A 97 -1.72 -9.54 -11.40
N VAL A 98 -0.77 -8.80 -11.98
CA VAL A 98 -0.98 -7.42 -12.42
C VAL A 98 -2.09 -7.34 -13.47
N ARG A 99 -2.03 -8.20 -14.50
CA ARG A 99 -3.09 -8.28 -15.53
C ARG A 99 -4.45 -8.54 -14.89
N ARG A 100 -4.55 -9.49 -13.96
CA ARG A 100 -5.80 -9.79 -13.24
C ARG A 100 -6.28 -8.58 -12.43
N SER A 101 -5.39 -7.90 -11.73
CA SER A 101 -5.71 -6.69 -10.96
C SER A 101 -6.20 -5.54 -11.83
N ILE A 102 -5.69 -5.39 -13.06
CA ILE A 102 -6.17 -4.37 -13.99
C ILE A 102 -7.56 -4.74 -14.55
N LEU A 103 -7.76 -6.00 -14.93
CA LEU A 103 -9.01 -6.45 -15.56
C LEU A 103 -10.18 -6.57 -14.58
N TYR A 104 -9.90 -7.03 -13.35
CA TYR A 104 -10.92 -7.41 -12.37
C TYR A 104 -10.82 -6.63 -11.07
N GLY A 105 -9.79 -5.79 -10.90
CA GLY A 105 -9.66 -4.98 -9.71
C GLY A 105 -10.79 -3.97 -9.57
N THR A 106 -10.98 -3.50 -8.34
CA THR A 106 -11.93 -2.43 -8.04
C THR A 106 -11.59 -1.21 -8.88
N LYS A 107 -12.52 -0.74 -9.72
CA LYS A 107 -12.34 0.46 -10.52
C LYS A 107 -11.90 1.60 -9.61
N GLY A 108 -10.77 2.23 -9.90
CA GLY A 108 -10.32 3.40 -9.18
C GLY A 108 -11.43 4.47 -9.23
N ILE A 109 -11.67 5.15 -8.11
CA ILE A 109 -12.43 6.39 -8.13
C ILE A 109 -11.57 7.36 -8.94
N ALA A 110 -12.03 7.76 -10.13
CA ALA A 110 -11.42 8.88 -10.82
C ALA A 110 -11.44 10.05 -9.83
N LYS A 111 -10.26 10.57 -9.46
CA LYS A 111 -10.22 11.88 -8.83
C LYS A 111 -10.80 12.83 -9.87
N ASN A 112 -12.07 13.18 -9.72
CA ASN A 112 -12.67 14.26 -10.51
C ASN A 112 -11.72 15.45 -10.39
N ALA A 113 -11.20 15.88 -11.53
CA ALA A 113 -10.47 17.13 -11.67
C ALA A 113 -11.41 18.30 -11.41
#